data_AF-A0A924Y851-F1
#
_entry.id   AF-A0A924Y851-F1
#
_cell.length_a   1.000
_cell.length_b   1.000
_cell.length_c   1.000
_cell.angle_alpha   90.00
_cell.angle_beta   90.00
_cell.angle_gamma   90.00
#
_symmetry.space_group_name_H-M   'P 1'
#
loop_
_entity.id
_entity.type
_entity.pdbx_description
1 polymer ?
#
loop_
_entity_poly.entity_id
_entity_poly.type
_entity_poly.pdbx_seq_one_letter_code
_entity_poly.pdbx_strand_id
1 'polypeptide(L)'
;GELPIIAEDLGVITPGVEELRDGFGLPGMKILQFAFDTPCGENPFLPHHYIPNCVVYTGTHDNNTTVGWWRSGEADEYSRQCMCGYLNRNEKSIVEPHWELIRLGMMSVAHTFIIPMQDILGYGADTRMNTPGRSAGNWSWRFEAKELDNPIRERLAGLTQLYSRAPEEEDEEETAETIVGQNA
;
A
#
# COMPACT_ATOMS: atom_id res chain seq x y z
N GLY A 1 -22.90 16.23 -6.64
CA GLY A 1 -21.69 16.00 -7.46
C GLY A 1 -20.89 14.90 -6.80
N GLU A 2 -20.13 14.15 -7.57
CA GLU A 2 -19.19 13.16 -7.03
C GLU A 2 -18.05 13.90 -6.32
N LEU A 3 -17.70 13.47 -5.11
CA LEU A 3 -16.63 14.04 -4.30
C LEU A 3 -15.43 13.10 -4.39
N PRO A 4 -14.34 13.46 -5.10
CA PRO A 4 -13.16 12.61 -5.22
C PRO A 4 -12.30 12.72 -3.95
N ILE A 5 -12.83 12.24 -2.83
CA ILE A 5 -12.21 12.34 -1.49
C ILE A 5 -11.92 10.92 -0.99
N ILE A 6 -10.73 10.74 -0.41
CA ILE A 6 -10.38 9.55 0.36
C ILE A 6 -10.44 9.95 1.84
N ALA A 7 -11.14 9.17 2.67
CA ALA A 7 -11.20 9.42 4.10
C ALA A 7 -9.94 8.84 4.76
N GLU A 8 -9.13 9.70 5.38
CA GLU A 8 -8.11 9.27 6.34
C GLU A 8 -8.83 8.95 7.66
N ASP A 9 -9.02 7.67 7.91
CA ASP A 9 -9.81 7.14 9.02
C ASP A 9 -8.95 6.22 9.91
N LEU A 10 -7.69 6.60 10.17
CA LEU A 10 -6.81 5.79 11.02
C LEU A 10 -7.00 6.12 12.50
N GLY A 11 -6.69 5.15 13.37
CA GLY A 11 -6.81 5.29 14.82
C GLY A 11 -8.16 4.82 15.38
N VAL A 12 -8.55 5.31 16.56
CA VAL A 12 -9.82 4.96 17.19
C VAL A 12 -10.95 5.73 16.51
N ILE A 13 -11.56 5.11 15.51
CA ILE A 13 -12.73 5.64 14.81
C ILE A 13 -13.96 5.40 15.69
N THR A 14 -14.85 6.39 15.77
CA THR A 14 -16.16 6.21 16.41
C THR A 14 -17.20 5.76 15.37
N PRO A 15 -18.26 5.03 15.76
CA PRO A 15 -19.30 4.60 14.82
C PRO A 15 -19.89 5.74 13.98
N GLY A 16 -20.00 6.94 14.54
CA GLY A 16 -20.49 8.11 13.79
C GLY A 16 -19.57 8.57 12.65
N VAL A 17 -18.26 8.32 12.73
CA VAL A 17 -17.32 8.61 11.64
C VAL A 17 -17.42 7.55 10.55
N GLU A 18 -17.61 6.28 10.93
CA GLU A 18 -17.86 5.20 9.96
C GLU A 18 -19.18 5.42 9.21
N GLU A 19 -20.26 5.74 9.93
CA GLU A 19 -21.55 6.08 9.35
C GLU A 19 -21.47 7.28 8.39
N LEU A 20 -20.67 8.29 8.73
CA LEU A 20 -20.46 9.45 7.86
C LEU A 20 -19.71 9.05 6.58
N ARG A 21 -18.60 8.33 6.72
CA ARG A 21 -17.79 7.84 5.60
C ARG A 21 -18.65 6.99 4.65
N ASP A 22 -19.35 6.00 5.22
CA ASP A 22 -20.14 5.03 4.47
C ASP A 22 -21.39 5.67 3.86
N GLY A 23 -22.03 6.60 4.58
CA GLY A 23 -23.18 7.37 4.10
C GLY A 23 -22.87 8.26 2.89
N PHE A 24 -21.61 8.71 2.75
CA PHE A 24 -21.10 9.42 1.57
C PHE A 24 -20.38 8.51 0.56
N GLY A 25 -20.27 7.21 0.82
CA GLY A 25 -19.58 6.26 -0.05
C GLY A 25 -18.08 6.50 -0.16
N LEU A 26 -17.45 7.17 0.80
CA LEU A 26 -16.04 7.52 0.75
C LEU A 26 -15.18 6.28 1.04
N PRO A 27 -14.09 6.04 0.30
CA PRO A 27 -13.18 4.94 0.61
C PRO A 27 -12.40 5.24 1.89
N GLY A 28 -12.35 4.26 2.80
CA GLY A 28 -11.47 4.28 3.97
C GLY A 28 -10.05 3.80 3.65
N MET A 29 -9.13 4.02 4.58
CA MET A 29 -7.73 3.64 4.47
C MET A 29 -7.42 2.33 5.21
N LYS A 30 -6.51 1.54 4.65
CA LYS A 30 -5.98 0.32 5.27
C LYS A 30 -4.46 0.33 5.23
N ILE A 31 -3.80 0.10 6.36
CA ILE A 31 -2.34 0.08 6.47
C ILE A 31 -1.88 -1.33 6.85
N LEU A 32 -1.15 -1.99 5.97
CA LEU A 32 -0.69 -3.36 6.19
C LEU A 32 0.29 -3.48 7.35
N GLN A 33 1.11 -2.46 7.63
CA GLN A 33 1.98 -2.45 8.82
C GLN A 33 1.21 -2.54 10.15
N PHE A 34 -0.09 -2.20 10.16
CA PHE A 34 -0.96 -2.30 11.33
C PHE A 34 -1.76 -3.61 11.37
N ALA A 35 -1.60 -4.51 10.40
CA ALA A 35 -2.45 -5.69 10.26
C ALA A 35 -2.15 -6.83 11.23
N PHE A 36 -1.03 -6.76 11.95
CA PHE A 36 -0.48 -7.90 12.68
C PHE A 36 -0.30 -7.67 14.17
N ASP A 37 -0.70 -6.51 14.70
CA ASP A 37 -0.50 -6.09 16.10
C ASP A 37 -1.65 -6.46 17.06
N THR A 38 -2.69 -7.14 16.57
CA THR A 38 -3.82 -7.68 17.35
C THR A 38 -3.88 -9.20 17.21
N PRO A 39 -4.70 -9.92 18.03
CA PRO A 39 -4.98 -11.35 17.82
C PRO A 39 -5.03 -11.76 16.34
N CYS A 40 -4.11 -12.64 15.93
CA CYS A 40 -3.93 -12.97 14.51
C CYS A 40 -5.26 -13.40 13.89
N GLY A 41 -5.65 -12.75 12.79
CA GLY A 41 -6.90 -13.06 12.08
C GLY A 41 -8.11 -12.21 12.49
N GLU A 42 -7.99 -11.33 13.49
CA GLU A 42 -9.09 -10.43 13.90
C GLU A 42 -8.91 -8.98 13.40
N ASN A 43 -7.70 -8.60 13.02
CA ASN A 43 -7.38 -7.22 12.69
C ASN A 43 -8.11 -6.73 11.41
N PRO A 44 -8.87 -5.62 11.44
CA PRO A 44 -9.54 -5.08 10.26
C PRO A 44 -8.59 -4.55 9.18
N PHE A 45 -7.29 -4.44 9.49
CA PHE A 45 -6.24 -4.16 8.51
C PHE A 45 -5.71 -5.41 7.79
N LEU A 46 -6.22 -6.62 8.07
CA LEU A 46 -5.89 -7.82 7.28
C LEU A 46 -6.68 -7.88 5.96
N PRO A 47 -6.04 -8.28 4.84
CA PRO A 47 -6.67 -8.28 3.52
C PRO A 47 -8.01 -9.03 3.38
N HIS A 48 -8.22 -10.11 4.14
CA HIS A 48 -9.49 -10.87 4.07
C HIS A 48 -10.67 -10.15 4.76
N HIS A 49 -10.44 -9.05 5.46
CA HIS A 49 -11.47 -8.19 6.04
C HIS A 49 -11.80 -6.97 5.17
N TYR A 50 -11.13 -6.78 4.04
CA TYR A 50 -11.34 -5.61 3.20
C TYR A 50 -12.64 -5.71 2.43
N ILE A 51 -13.24 -4.54 2.20
CA ILE A 51 -14.27 -4.34 1.17
C ILE A 51 -13.64 -3.65 -0.05
N PRO A 52 -14.23 -3.74 -1.25
CA PRO A 52 -13.66 -3.10 -2.44
C PRO A 52 -13.48 -1.59 -2.32
N ASN A 53 -14.40 -0.89 -1.65
CA ASN A 53 -14.34 0.56 -1.46
C ASN A 53 -13.33 0.98 -0.37
N CYS A 54 -12.06 0.69 -0.58
CA CYS A 54 -10.98 1.13 0.31
C CYS A 54 -9.67 1.38 -0.47
N VAL A 55 -8.76 2.10 0.19
CA VAL A 55 -7.41 2.36 -0.29
C VAL A 55 -6.41 1.70 0.65
N VAL A 56 -5.61 0.78 0.12
CA VAL A 56 -4.59 0.05 0.89
C VAL A 56 -3.24 0.72 0.71
N TYR A 57 -2.45 0.70 1.77
CA TYR A 57 -1.05 1.11 1.79
C TYR A 57 -0.23 0.03 2.48
N THR A 58 1.05 -0.13 2.11
CA THR A 58 1.99 -0.85 2.98
C THR A 58 2.17 -0.08 4.29
N GLY A 59 2.54 1.20 4.16
CA GLY A 59 2.58 2.24 5.18
C GLY A 59 2.40 3.61 4.52
N THR A 60 2.26 4.66 5.32
CA THR A 60 2.17 6.05 4.85
C THR A 60 3.52 6.76 5.03
N HIS A 61 3.56 8.06 4.75
CA HIS A 61 4.75 8.90 5.00
C HIS A 61 5.08 9.06 6.50
N ASP A 62 4.10 8.85 7.38
CA ASP A 62 4.28 8.91 8.84
C ASP A 62 4.79 7.59 9.43
N ASN A 63 4.70 6.51 8.67
CA ASN A 63 5.21 5.21 9.05
C ASN A 63 6.71 5.08 8.74
N ASN A 64 7.35 4.11 9.39
CA ASN A 64 8.66 3.65 8.94
C ASN A 64 8.53 2.92 7.58
N THR A 65 9.64 2.75 6.86
CA THR A 65 9.63 1.84 5.70
C THR A 65 9.30 0.43 6.18
N THR A 66 8.75 -0.43 5.33
CA THR A 66 8.41 -1.80 5.73
C THR A 66 9.66 -2.60 6.13
N VAL A 67 10.81 -2.34 5.49
CA VAL A 67 12.10 -2.93 5.91
C VAL A 67 12.52 -2.40 7.28
N GLY A 68 12.39 -1.08 7.50
CA GLY A 68 12.66 -0.45 8.78
C GLY A 68 11.79 -1.03 9.88
N TRP A 69 10.46 -0.97 9.70
CA TRP A 69 9.44 -1.51 10.60
C TRP A 69 9.73 -2.97 11.00
N TRP A 70 10.01 -3.84 10.01
CA TRP A 70 10.28 -5.26 10.24
C TRP A 70 11.58 -5.52 11.02
N ARG A 71 12.61 -4.69 10.83
CA ARG A 71 13.96 -4.93 11.37
C ARG A 71 14.31 -4.11 12.61
N SER A 72 13.62 -3.00 12.88
CA SER A 72 13.95 -2.07 13.98
C SER A 72 13.30 -2.41 15.32
N GLY A 73 12.45 -3.44 15.36
CA GLY A 73 11.67 -3.82 16.53
C GLY A 73 10.35 -3.08 16.68
N GLU A 74 9.95 -2.26 15.70
CA GLU A 74 8.60 -1.69 15.62
C GLU A 74 7.55 -2.77 15.31
N ALA A 75 7.90 -3.76 14.47
CA ALA A 75 7.22 -5.05 14.43
C ALA A 75 7.72 -5.91 15.59
N ASP A 76 6.93 -6.06 16.64
CA ASP A 76 7.28 -6.92 17.75
C ASP A 76 7.26 -8.42 17.36
N GLU A 77 7.75 -9.28 18.25
CA GLU A 77 7.81 -10.73 17.99
C GLU A 77 6.44 -11.30 17.63
N TYR A 78 5.40 -10.83 18.32
CA TYR A 78 4.03 -11.25 18.10
C TYR A 78 3.57 -10.91 16.67
N SER A 79 3.76 -9.66 16.25
CA SER A 79 3.39 -9.18 14.92
C SER A 79 4.13 -9.93 13.81
N ARG A 80 5.42 -10.20 14.01
CA ARG A 80 6.22 -11.00 13.06
C ARG A 80 5.71 -12.42 12.94
N GLN A 81 5.36 -13.06 14.06
CA GLN A 81 4.77 -14.41 14.06
C GLN A 81 3.40 -14.44 13.39
N CYS A 82 2.53 -13.46 13.65
CA CYS A 82 1.24 -13.34 12.97
C CYS A 82 1.43 -13.19 11.44
N MET A 83 2.33 -12.30 11.00
CA MET A 83 2.61 -12.13 9.57
C MET A 83 3.17 -13.42 8.94
N CYS A 84 4.07 -14.12 9.63
CA CYS A 84 4.59 -15.42 9.19
C CYS A 84 3.48 -16.46 9.02
N GLY A 85 2.59 -16.59 10.01
CA GLY A 85 1.43 -17.48 9.94
C GLY A 85 0.48 -17.10 8.79
N TYR A 86 0.20 -15.81 8.63
CA TYR A 86 -0.68 -15.30 7.57
C TYR A 86 -0.14 -15.58 6.17
N LEU A 87 1.18 -15.46 6.00
CA LEU A 87 1.87 -15.72 4.74
C LEU A 87 2.20 -17.22 4.53
N ASN A 88 1.97 -18.07 5.53
CA ASN A 88 2.46 -19.44 5.58
C ASN A 88 3.96 -19.53 5.30
N ARG A 89 4.76 -18.68 5.96
CA ARG A 89 6.21 -18.59 5.84
C ARG A 89 6.88 -18.72 7.20
N ASN A 90 8.15 -19.11 7.17
CA ASN A 90 9.01 -18.99 8.35
C ASN A 90 9.65 -17.60 8.35
N GLU A 91 9.88 -17.02 9.53
CA GLU A 91 10.48 -15.68 9.63
C GLU A 91 11.82 -15.58 8.88
N LYS A 92 12.66 -16.61 9.02
CA LYS A 92 13.97 -16.69 8.34
C LYS A 92 13.87 -16.72 6.81
N SER A 93 12.72 -17.06 6.23
CA SER A 93 12.52 -17.05 4.78
C SER A 93 11.99 -15.71 4.25
N ILE A 94 11.62 -14.78 5.14
CA ILE A 94 11.20 -13.42 4.77
C ILE A 94 12.47 -12.55 4.66
N VAL A 95 13.07 -12.54 3.48
CA VAL A 95 14.26 -11.72 3.16
C VAL A 95 13.85 -10.27 2.84
N GLU A 96 12.74 -10.12 2.12
CA GLU A 96 12.21 -8.85 1.60
C GLU A 96 10.79 -8.58 2.13
N PRO A 97 10.63 -8.15 3.40
CA PRO A 97 9.31 -7.97 4.01
C PRO A 97 8.45 -6.95 3.24
N HIS A 98 9.09 -5.94 2.63
CA HIS A 98 8.42 -4.96 1.77
C HIS A 98 7.75 -5.63 0.56
N TRP A 99 8.41 -6.57 -0.13
CA TRP A 99 7.80 -7.27 -1.26
C TRP A 99 6.71 -8.27 -0.83
N GLU A 100 6.80 -8.84 0.37
CA GLU A 100 5.70 -9.64 0.92
C GLU A 100 4.45 -8.76 1.17
N LEU A 101 4.60 -7.57 1.76
CA LEU A 101 3.48 -6.64 1.93
C LEU A 101 2.97 -6.04 0.61
N ILE A 102 3.87 -5.71 -0.33
CA ILE A 102 3.47 -5.26 -1.68
C ILE A 102 2.61 -6.32 -2.35
N ARG A 103 3.00 -7.60 -2.26
CA ARG A 103 2.21 -8.70 -2.83
C ARG A 103 0.84 -8.84 -2.14
N LEU A 104 0.78 -8.72 -0.81
CA LEU A 104 -0.48 -8.72 -0.06
C LEU A 104 -1.41 -7.57 -0.47
N GLY A 105 -0.88 -6.37 -0.64
CA GLY A 105 -1.67 -5.22 -1.11
C GLY A 105 -2.18 -5.40 -2.53
N MET A 106 -1.30 -5.83 -3.45
CA MET A 106 -1.65 -6.12 -4.84
C MET A 106 -2.75 -7.19 -4.94
N MET A 107 -2.70 -8.27 -4.16
CA MET A 107 -3.70 -9.34 -4.21
C MET A 107 -5.02 -9.02 -3.50
N SER A 108 -5.09 -7.92 -2.75
CA SER A 108 -6.27 -7.57 -1.95
C SER A 108 -7.45 -7.14 -2.83
N VAL A 109 -8.66 -7.15 -2.26
CA VAL A 109 -9.88 -6.73 -2.97
C VAL A 109 -10.01 -5.21 -3.12
N ALA A 110 -9.11 -4.46 -2.50
CA ALA A 110 -9.17 -3.00 -2.47
C ALA A 110 -9.12 -2.42 -3.88
N HIS A 111 -9.97 -1.44 -4.14
CA HIS A 111 -9.99 -0.70 -5.40
C HIS A 111 -8.62 -0.09 -5.70
N THR A 112 -8.04 0.61 -4.71
CA THR A 112 -6.76 1.30 -4.88
C THR A 112 -5.71 0.72 -3.93
N PHE A 113 -4.50 0.47 -4.46
CA PHE A 113 -3.33 0.14 -3.65
C PHE A 113 -2.22 1.16 -3.93
N ILE A 114 -1.66 1.76 -2.88
CA ILE A 114 -0.62 2.78 -2.95
C ILE A 114 0.61 2.31 -2.19
N ILE A 115 1.77 2.45 -2.81
CA ILE A 115 3.04 1.97 -2.25
C ILE A 115 4.00 3.17 -2.11
N PRO A 116 4.57 3.43 -0.93
CA PRO A 116 5.66 4.37 -0.79
C PRO A 116 6.86 3.95 -1.65
N MET A 117 7.50 4.90 -2.31
CA MET A 117 8.64 4.60 -3.17
C MET A 117 9.80 3.94 -2.40
N GLN A 118 9.98 4.24 -1.11
CA GLN A 118 10.96 3.57 -0.26
C GLN A 118 10.73 2.06 -0.15
N ASP A 119 9.47 1.62 -0.14
CA ASP A 119 9.13 0.20 -0.09
C ASP A 119 9.36 -0.49 -1.44
N ILE A 120 9.09 0.20 -2.56
CA ILE A 120 9.43 -0.31 -3.90
C ILE A 120 10.95 -0.53 -4.04
N LEU A 121 11.74 0.41 -3.52
CA LEU A 121 13.21 0.38 -3.56
C LEU A 121 13.84 -0.47 -2.45
N GLY A 122 13.04 -0.95 -1.48
CA GLY A 122 13.51 -1.79 -0.39
C GLY A 122 14.42 -1.08 0.63
N TYR A 123 14.29 0.24 0.78
CA TYR A 123 15.13 1.01 1.71
C TYR A 123 14.73 0.82 3.19
N GLY A 124 15.71 1.03 4.06
CA GLY A 124 15.58 0.86 5.50
C GLY A 124 15.08 2.10 6.25
N ALA A 125 15.15 2.03 7.58
CA ALA A 125 14.62 3.06 8.48
C ALA A 125 15.29 4.45 8.33
N ASP A 126 16.50 4.49 7.77
CA ASP A 126 17.24 5.70 7.43
C ASP A 126 16.58 6.54 6.32
N THR A 127 15.62 5.95 5.59
CA THR A 127 14.85 6.62 4.53
C THR A 127 13.41 6.95 4.91
N ARG A 128 13.06 6.84 6.20
CA ARG A 128 11.74 7.23 6.73
C ARG A 128 11.45 8.70 6.38
N MET A 129 10.24 8.97 5.84
CA MET A 129 9.87 10.31 5.39
C MET A 129 9.60 11.25 6.58
N ASN A 130 8.74 10.83 7.50
CA ASN A 130 8.39 11.60 8.69
C ASN A 130 8.37 10.70 9.93
N THR A 131 8.81 11.25 11.06
CA THR A 131 8.62 10.66 12.39
C THR A 131 7.72 11.60 13.20
N PRO A 132 6.41 11.28 13.34
CA PRO A 132 5.49 12.10 14.10
C PRO A 132 6.02 12.41 15.51
N GLY A 133 5.83 13.66 15.97
CA GLY A 133 6.35 14.13 17.26
C GLY A 133 7.82 14.57 17.25
N ARG A 134 8.59 14.32 16.18
CA ARG A 134 9.95 14.84 16.02
C ARG A 134 9.94 16.16 15.27
N SER A 135 10.63 17.17 15.80
CA SER A 135 10.62 18.54 15.23
C SER A 135 11.58 18.77 14.06
N ALA A 136 12.56 17.89 13.84
CA ALA A 136 13.59 18.05 12.81
C ALA A 136 14.05 16.71 12.24
N GLY A 137 14.56 16.74 11.00
CA GLY A 137 15.05 15.56 10.27
C GLY A 137 14.00 14.84 9.42
N ASN A 138 12.82 15.42 9.25
CA ASN A 138 11.73 14.88 8.42
C ASN A 138 11.73 15.53 7.02
N TRP A 139 10.96 14.95 6.08
CA TRP A 139 10.65 15.52 4.76
C TRP A 139 11.86 15.76 3.84
N SER A 140 12.93 14.99 4.05
CA SER A 140 14.21 15.19 3.35
C SER A 140 14.59 14.04 2.42
N TRP A 141 13.86 12.91 2.48
CA TRP A 141 14.16 11.76 1.63
C TRP A 141 13.90 12.08 0.15
N ARG A 142 14.82 11.64 -0.70
CA ARG A 142 14.80 11.80 -2.15
C ARG A 142 15.38 10.54 -2.79
N PHE A 143 14.99 10.29 -4.03
CA PHE A 143 15.57 9.24 -4.87
C PHE A 143 15.84 9.79 -6.27
N GLU A 144 16.71 9.12 -7.01
CA GLU A 144 16.96 9.35 -8.42
C GLU A 144 16.17 8.35 -9.27
N ALA A 145 15.66 8.78 -10.42
CA ALA A 145 14.84 7.92 -11.29
C ALA A 145 15.54 6.62 -11.71
N LYS A 146 16.87 6.63 -11.83
CA LYS A 146 17.69 5.45 -12.17
C LYS A 146 17.67 4.35 -11.10
N GLU A 147 17.28 4.69 -9.87
CA GLU A 147 17.11 3.71 -8.80
C GLU A 147 15.88 2.82 -9.05
N LEU A 148 14.93 3.26 -9.90
CA LEU A 148 13.76 2.50 -10.36
C LEU A 148 13.98 1.83 -11.73
N ASP A 149 15.22 1.54 -12.09
CA ASP A 149 15.53 0.77 -13.30
C ASP A 149 15.47 -0.75 -13.03
N ASN A 150 15.62 -1.55 -14.09
CA ASN A 150 15.59 -3.01 -13.99
C ASN A 150 16.61 -3.53 -12.95
N PRO A 151 16.24 -4.49 -12.09
CA PRO A 151 15.09 -5.41 -12.17
C PRO A 151 13.83 -4.98 -11.40
N ILE A 152 13.85 -3.87 -10.66
CA ILE A 152 12.73 -3.48 -9.76
C ILE A 152 11.47 -3.16 -10.56
N ARG A 153 11.63 -2.41 -11.66
CA ARG A 153 10.54 -2.03 -12.56
C ARG A 153 9.80 -3.25 -13.12
N GLU A 154 10.55 -4.23 -13.61
CA GLU A 154 9.99 -5.47 -14.18
C GLU A 154 9.22 -6.27 -13.13
N ARG A 155 9.73 -6.36 -11.90
CA ARG A 155 9.04 -7.04 -10.79
C ARG A 155 7.73 -6.36 -10.44
N LEU A 156 7.74 -5.03 -10.34
CA LEU A 156 6.53 -4.25 -10.04
C LEU A 156 5.50 -4.37 -11.16
N ALA A 157 5.92 -4.25 -12.42
CA ALA A 157 5.05 -4.43 -13.59
C ALA A 157 4.45 -5.84 -13.61
N GLY A 158 5.25 -6.88 -13.36
CA GLY A 158 4.78 -8.25 -13.31
C GLY A 158 3.73 -8.51 -12.23
N LEU A 159 3.90 -7.96 -11.02
CA LEU A 159 2.87 -8.05 -9.96
C LEU A 159 1.61 -7.26 -10.33
N THR A 160 1.78 -6.08 -10.93
CA THR A 160 0.66 -5.23 -11.36
C THR A 160 -0.20 -5.95 -12.40
N GLN A 161 0.43 -6.61 -13.38
CA GLN A 161 -0.27 -7.46 -14.35
C GLN A 161 -0.89 -8.70 -13.71
N LEU A 162 -0.14 -9.43 -12.88
CA LEU A 162 -0.59 -10.68 -12.25
C LEU A 162 -1.87 -10.51 -11.44
N TYR A 163 -2.04 -9.36 -10.78
CA TYR A 163 -3.19 -9.08 -9.94
C TYR A 163 -4.22 -8.16 -10.60
N SER A 164 -4.20 -8.04 -11.93
CA SER A 164 -5.17 -7.26 -12.73
C SER A 164 -5.30 -5.81 -12.28
N ARG A 165 -4.16 -5.17 -11.98
CA ARG A 165 -4.05 -3.75 -11.62
C ARG A 165 -3.33 -2.91 -12.69
N ALA A 166 -2.99 -3.54 -13.82
CA ALA A 166 -2.50 -2.82 -14.98
C ALA A 166 -3.64 -1.99 -15.60
N PRO A 167 -3.34 -0.84 -16.22
CA PRO A 167 -4.33 -0.15 -17.04
C PRO A 167 -4.87 -1.11 -18.11
N GLU A 168 -6.14 -0.95 -18.46
CA GLU A 168 -6.69 -1.61 -19.64
C GLU A 168 -5.87 -1.14 -20.85
N GLU A 169 -5.51 -2.07 -21.75
CA GLU A 169 -4.92 -1.67 -23.03
C GLU A 169 -6.02 -0.92 -23.78
N GLU A 170 -5.89 0.39 -23.92
CA GLU A 170 -6.74 1.14 -24.85
C GLU A 170 -6.46 0.60 -26.25
N ASP A 171 -7.47 0.01 -26.90
CA ASP A 171 -7.35 -0.44 -28.28
C ASP A 171 -6.90 0.76 -29.14
N GLU A 172 -5.67 0.70 -29.66
CA GLU A 172 -5.08 1.78 -30.47
C GLU A 172 -5.94 2.15 -31.71
N GLU A 173 -6.90 1.30 -32.10
CA GLU A 173 -7.83 1.55 -33.21
C GLU A 173 -8.84 2.69 -32.95
N GLU A 174 -9.29 2.93 -31.71
CA GLU A 174 -10.32 3.96 -31.43
C GLU A 174 -9.73 5.39 -31.41
N THR A 175 -8.42 5.51 -31.13
CA THR A 175 -7.70 6.79 -31.21
C THR A 175 -7.49 7.26 -32.65
N ALA A 176 -7.41 6.33 -33.61
CA ALA A 176 -7.24 6.65 -35.02
C ALA A 176 -8.53 7.20 -35.66
N GLU A 177 -9.70 6.66 -35.31
CA GLU A 177 -10.98 7.16 -35.84
C GLU A 177 -11.34 8.55 -35.29
N THR A 178 -10.99 8.84 -34.04
CA THR A 178 -11.24 10.14 -33.41
C THR A 178 -10.43 11.27 -34.06
N ILE A 179 -9.24 10.99 -34.58
CA ILE A 179 -8.37 11.97 -35.27
C ILE A 179 -8.82 12.20 -36.72
N VAL A 180 -9.37 11.18 -37.38
CA VAL A 180 -9.84 11.29 -38.79
C VAL A 180 -11.23 11.95 -38.86
N GLY A 181 -12.10 11.73 -37.87
CA GLY A 181 -13.46 12.30 -37.83
C GLY A 181 -13.55 13.80 -37.54
N GLN A 182 -12.46 14.46 -37.14
CA GLN A 182 -12.41 15.92 -36.92
C GLN A 182 -11.87 16.73 -38.11
N ASN A 183 -11.50 16.07 -39.21
CA ASN A 183 -11.01 16.70 -40.44
C ASN A 183 -11.93 16.48 -41.65
N ALA A 184 -13.20 16.12 -41.44
CA ALA A 184 -14.22 15.99 -42.49
C ALA A 184 -15.18 17.20 -42.51
#